data_AF-A0A8S3G9N4-F1
#
_entry.id   AF-A0A8S3G9N4-F1
#
_cell.length_a   1.000
_cell.length_b   1.000
_cell.length_c   1.000
_cell.angle_alpha   90.00
_cell.angle_beta   90.00
_cell.angle_gamma   90.00
#
_symmetry.space_group_name_H-M   'P 1'
#
loop_
_entity.id
_entity.type
_entity.pdbx_description
1 polymer ?
#
loop_
_entity_poly.entity_id
_entity_poly.type
_entity_poly.pdbx_seq_one_letter_code
_entity_poly.pdbx_strand_id
1 'polypeptide(L)'
;NNFISINSIIKAQNSTSDILSDLRGMIKWYAILGSVSIFCYWLGYSFWMIAAERQVRRMRFALFRSIMHQEMGWFDKLNPGELSNRLVADLDKIRDGLGDKKADFISLMCRLFGGLIFAFITGWKLSLVFIATSPLTIFAFNITMRVR
;
A
#
# COMPACT_ATOMS: atom_id res chain seq x y z
N ASN A 1 41.97 13.59 -45.65
CA ASN A 1 40.64 12.94 -45.56
C ASN A 1 40.59 11.79 -44.56
N ASN A 2 41.52 10.83 -44.54
CA ASN A 2 41.46 9.69 -43.60
C ASN A 2 41.66 10.06 -42.11
N PHE A 3 42.52 11.03 -41.80
CA PHE A 3 42.75 11.48 -40.41
C PHE A 3 41.53 12.18 -39.77
N ILE A 4 40.72 12.88 -40.57
CA ILE A 4 39.50 13.55 -40.09
C ILE A 4 38.42 12.49 -39.79
N SER A 5 38.35 11.44 -40.59
CA SER A 5 37.45 10.30 -40.36
C SER A 5 37.80 9.56 -39.07
N ILE A 6 39.08 9.24 -38.83
CA ILE A 6 39.53 8.53 -37.61
C ILE A 6 39.24 9.35 -36.34
N ASN A 7 39.47 10.67 -36.34
CA ASN A 7 39.15 11.51 -35.18
C ASN A 7 37.65 11.60 -34.90
N SER A 8 36.81 11.60 -35.94
CA SER A 8 35.35 11.55 -35.74
C SER A 8 34.89 10.23 -35.14
N ILE A 9 35.51 9.11 -35.53
CA ILE A 9 35.25 7.77 -34.98
C ILE A 9 35.71 7.69 -33.51
N ILE A 10 36.88 8.23 -33.17
CA ILE A 10 37.38 8.28 -31.79
C ILE A 10 36.47 9.15 -30.90
N LYS A 11 36.00 10.29 -31.40
CA LYS A 11 35.07 11.15 -30.65
C LYS A 11 33.72 10.46 -30.43
N ALA A 12 33.21 9.75 -31.43
CA ALA A 12 32.00 8.95 -31.29
C ALA A 12 32.19 7.81 -30.27
N GLN A 13 33.35 7.15 -30.27
CA GLN A 13 33.69 6.08 -29.32
C GLN A 13 33.86 6.57 -27.88
N ASN A 14 34.45 7.75 -27.69
CA ASN A 14 34.57 8.34 -26.35
C ASN A 14 33.21 8.79 -25.80
N SER A 15 32.35 9.41 -26.64
CA SER A 15 30.99 9.76 -26.23
C SER A 15 30.14 8.54 -25.87
N THR A 16 30.29 7.40 -26.57
CA THR A 16 29.56 6.18 -26.19
C THR A 16 30.08 5.61 -24.87
N SER A 17 31.40 5.61 -24.61
CA SER A 17 31.94 5.17 -23.31
C SER A 17 31.53 6.08 -22.15
N ASP A 18 31.44 7.38 -22.37
CA ASP A 18 31.04 8.36 -21.34
C ASP A 18 29.58 8.10 -20.91
N ILE A 19 28.66 7.98 -21.88
CA ILE A 19 27.24 7.67 -21.62
C ILE A 19 27.10 6.32 -20.89
N LEU A 20 27.87 5.30 -21.30
CA LEU A 20 27.83 4.00 -20.64
C LEU A 20 28.30 4.06 -19.18
N SER A 21 29.26 4.93 -18.87
CA SER A 21 29.77 5.12 -17.51
C SER A 21 28.75 5.84 -16.60
N ASP A 22 28.07 6.88 -17.12
CA ASP A 22 27.00 7.61 -16.42
C ASP A 22 25.79 6.71 -16.18
N LEU A 23 25.37 5.95 -17.19
CA LEU A 23 24.28 4.97 -17.07
C LEU A 23 24.61 3.91 -16.02
N ARG A 24 25.85 3.41 -15.98
CA ARG A 24 26.27 2.44 -14.96
C ARG A 24 26.19 3.02 -13.55
N GLY A 25 26.49 4.31 -13.37
CA GLY A 25 26.31 5.02 -12.11
C GLY A 25 24.84 5.09 -11.69
N MET A 26 23.97 5.51 -12.61
CA MET A 26 22.52 5.58 -12.39
C MET A 26 21.91 4.22 -12.05
N ILE A 27 22.25 3.17 -12.80
CA ILE A 27 21.73 1.81 -12.58
C ILE A 27 22.08 1.31 -11.18
N LYS A 28 23.30 1.57 -10.68
CA LYS A 28 23.69 1.19 -9.32
C LYS A 28 22.82 1.88 -8.27
N TRP A 29 22.58 3.18 -8.41
CA TRP A 29 21.73 3.93 -7.48
C TRP A 29 20.28 3.44 -7.50
N TYR A 30 19.71 3.22 -8.68
CA TYR A 30 18.35 2.66 -8.80
C TYR A 30 18.25 1.24 -8.24
N ALA A 31 19.29 0.41 -8.42
CA ALA A 31 19.32 -0.94 -7.85
C ALA A 31 19.31 -0.92 -6.32
N ILE A 32 20.08 -0.02 -5.70
CA ILE A 32 20.10 0.14 -4.23
C ILE A 32 18.73 0.65 -3.74
N LEU A 33 18.17 1.69 -4.36
CA LEU A 33 16.86 2.23 -3.99
C LEU A 33 15.76 1.17 -4.13
N GLY A 34 15.79 0.37 -5.21
CA GLY A 34 14.88 -0.75 -5.41
C GLY A 34 14.99 -1.79 -4.30
N SER A 35 16.21 -2.23 -3.98
CA SER A 35 16.43 -3.21 -2.92
C SER A 35 15.95 -2.71 -1.55
N VAL A 36 16.27 -1.47 -1.20
CA VAL A 36 15.86 -0.85 0.07
C VAL A 36 14.33 -0.69 0.15
N SER A 37 13.68 -0.27 -0.94
CA SER A 37 12.22 -0.07 -0.96
C SER A 37 11.46 -1.38 -0.79
N ILE A 38 11.90 -2.47 -1.43
CA ILE A 38 11.32 -3.81 -1.25
C ILE A 38 11.46 -4.25 0.20
N PHE A 39 12.65 -4.10 0.78
CA PHE A 39 12.92 -4.49 2.16
C PHE A 39 12.06 -3.68 3.15
N CYS A 40 11.96 -2.36 2.95
CA CYS A 40 11.14 -1.50 3.78
C CYS A 40 9.64 -1.84 3.67
N TYR A 41 9.16 -2.14 2.45
CA TYR A 41 7.77 -2.52 2.23
C TYR A 41 7.44 -3.85 2.93
N TRP A 42 8.33 -4.84 2.80
CA TRP A 42 8.17 -6.13 3.46
C TRP A 42 8.09 -5.97 4.99
N LEU A 43 9.03 -5.23 5.59
CA LEU A 43 9.02 -4.95 7.04
C LEU A 43 7.75 -4.23 7.49
N GLY A 44 7.33 -3.20 6.73
CA GLY A 44 6.11 -2.46 7.03
C GLY A 44 4.89 -3.38 7.04
N TYR A 45 4.74 -4.22 6.01
CA TYR A 45 3.63 -5.17 5.91
C TYR A 45 3.65 -6.19 7.05
N SER A 46 4.82 -6.74 7.40
CA SER A 46 4.95 -7.66 8.54
C SER A 46 4.54 -7.02 9.86
N PHE A 47 4.91 -5.77 10.11
CA PHE A 47 4.53 -5.06 11.34
C PHE A 47 3.01 -4.83 11.42
N TRP A 48 2.38 -4.47 10.30
CA TRP A 48 0.92 -4.36 10.21
C TRP A 48 0.22 -5.68 10.49
N MET A 49 0.72 -6.78 9.92
CA MET A 49 0.16 -8.12 10.14
C MET A 49 0.25 -8.53 11.63
N ILE A 50 1.40 -8.31 12.27
CA ILE A 50 1.58 -8.59 13.70
C ILE A 50 0.64 -7.72 14.56
N ALA A 51 0.48 -6.44 14.21
CA ALA A 51 -0.43 -5.55 14.90
C ALA A 51 -1.89 -6.03 14.78
N ALA A 52 -2.32 -6.45 13.58
CA ALA A 52 -3.64 -7.00 13.35
C ALA A 52 -3.90 -8.26 14.21
N GLU A 53 -2.95 -9.20 14.23
CA GLU A 53 -3.08 -10.43 15.02
C GLU A 53 -3.22 -10.14 16.52
N ARG A 54 -2.45 -9.17 17.04
CA ARG A 54 -2.55 -8.74 18.45
C ARG A 54 -3.92 -8.18 18.78
N GLN A 55 -4.53 -7.39 17.88
CA GLN A 55 -5.86 -6.82 18.09
C GLN A 55 -6.93 -7.92 18.12
N VAL A 56 -6.87 -8.87 17.19
CA VAL A 56 -7.81 -10.00 17.14
C VAL A 56 -7.70 -10.87 18.38
N ARG A 57 -6.47 -11.12 18.85
CA ARG A 57 -6.23 -11.89 20.08
C ARG A 57 -6.92 -11.23 21.29
N ARG A 58 -6.81 -9.90 21.42
CA ARG A 58 -7.50 -9.15 22.49
C ARG A 58 -9.01 -9.28 22.39
N MET A 59 -9.58 -9.19 21.18
CA MET A 59 -11.01 -9.38 20.97
C MET A 59 -11.46 -10.79 21.36
N ARG A 60 -10.72 -11.82 20.96
CA ARG A 60 -11.00 -13.22 21.35
C ARG A 60 -11.03 -13.40 22.87
N PHE A 61 -10.07 -12.82 23.60
CA PHE A 61 -10.07 -12.86 25.07
C PHE A 61 -11.25 -12.12 25.70
N ALA A 62 -11.57 -10.92 25.23
CA ALA A 62 -12.71 -10.15 25.75
C ALA A 62 -14.05 -10.87 25.51
N LEU A 63 -14.19 -11.49 24.35
CA LEU A 63 -15.36 -12.26 23.97
C LEU A 63 -15.53 -13.51 24.83
N PHE A 64 -14.46 -14.29 24.99
CA PHE A 64 -14.47 -15.49 25.85
C PHE A 64 -14.79 -15.12 27.31
N ARG A 65 -14.20 -14.02 27.81
CA ARG A 65 -14.52 -13.49 29.13
C ARG A 65 -16.01 -13.13 29.25
N SER A 66 -16.59 -12.51 28.23
CA SER A 66 -18.01 -12.12 28.23
C SER A 66 -18.92 -13.35 28.25
N ILE A 67 -18.59 -14.38 27.48
CA ILE A 67 -19.36 -15.63 27.42
C ILE A 67 -19.36 -16.36 28.77
N MET A 68 -18.23 -16.39 29.48
CA MET A 68 -18.16 -17.02 30.81
C MET A 68 -19.01 -16.33 31.88
N HIS A 69 -19.37 -15.06 31.72
CA HIS A 69 -20.22 -14.33 32.65
C HIS A 69 -21.72 -14.38 32.27
N GLN A 70 -22.06 -15.14 31.22
CA GLN A 70 -23.43 -15.27 30.74
C GLN A 70 -24.24 -16.25 31.61
N GLU A 71 -25.53 -16.00 31.77
CA GLU A 71 -26.44 -16.82 32.58
C GLU A 71 -26.70 -18.22 31.98
N MET A 72 -26.94 -19.23 32.85
CA MET A 72 -27.19 -20.61 32.45
C MET A 72 -28.37 -20.74 31.46
N GLY A 73 -29.45 -19.97 31.68
CA GLY A 73 -30.64 -19.98 30.82
C GLY A 73 -30.42 -19.40 29.41
N TRP A 74 -29.28 -18.73 29.17
CA TRP A 74 -28.87 -18.32 27.83
C TRP A 74 -28.25 -19.49 27.05
N PHE A 75 -27.50 -20.37 27.74
CA PHE A 75 -26.90 -21.56 27.13
C PHE A 75 -27.95 -22.61 26.76
N ASP A 76 -29.04 -22.72 27.51
CA ASP A 76 -30.12 -23.68 27.20
C ASP A 76 -30.91 -23.33 25.93
N LYS A 77 -30.86 -22.06 25.48
CA LYS A 77 -31.57 -21.59 24.28
C LYS A 77 -30.76 -21.76 22.99
N LEU A 78 -29.46 -22.03 23.09
CA LEU A 78 -28.53 -22.00 21.96
C LEU A 78 -27.72 -23.30 21.88
N ASN A 79 -27.62 -23.89 20.69
CA ASN A 79 -26.72 -25.01 20.46
C ASN A 79 -25.25 -24.54 20.62
N PRO A 80 -24.47 -25.10 21.56
CA PRO A 80 -23.12 -24.60 21.86
C PRO A 80 -22.15 -24.74 20.67
N GLY A 81 -22.33 -25.76 19.83
CA GLY A 81 -21.52 -25.96 18.62
C GLY A 81 -21.79 -24.92 17.52
N GLU A 82 -23.06 -24.55 17.31
CA GLU A 82 -23.44 -23.55 16.31
C GLU A 82 -23.01 -22.14 16.72
N LEU A 83 -23.19 -21.82 18.02
CA LEU A 83 -22.75 -20.56 18.60
C LEU A 83 -21.25 -20.36 18.45
N SER A 84 -20.45 -21.35 18.83
CA SER A 84 -18.98 -21.27 18.74
C SER A 84 -18.53 -21.04 17.29
N ASN A 85 -19.11 -21.76 16.34
CA ASN A 85 -18.78 -21.61 14.92
C ASN A 85 -19.17 -20.23 14.38
N ARG A 86 -20.36 -19.73 14.72
CA ARG A 86 -20.82 -18.40 14.29
C ARG A 86 -19.95 -17.29 14.87
N LEU A 87 -19.57 -17.45 16.13
CA LEU A 87 -18.69 -16.53 16.85
C LEU A 87 -17.30 -16.47 16.22
N VAL A 88 -16.72 -17.62 15.89
CA VAL A 88 -15.43 -17.70 15.18
C VAL A 88 -15.54 -17.06 13.80
N ALA A 89 -16.61 -17.32 13.05
CA ALA A 89 -16.84 -16.70 11.75
C ALA A 89 -16.96 -15.17 11.84
N ASP A 90 -17.64 -14.63 12.86
CA ASP A 90 -17.77 -13.19 13.05
C ASP A 90 -16.46 -12.55 13.51
N LEU A 91 -15.68 -13.24 14.35
CA LEU A 91 -14.32 -12.82 14.72
C LEU A 91 -13.38 -12.77 13.52
N ASP A 92 -13.48 -13.72 12.60
CA ASP A 92 -12.64 -13.75 11.41
C ASP A 92 -13.02 -12.63 10.42
N LYS A 93 -14.32 -12.32 10.27
CA LYS A 93 -14.73 -11.13 9.50
C LYS A 93 -14.21 -9.83 10.11
N ILE A 94 -14.24 -9.72 11.45
CA ILE A 94 -13.70 -8.54 12.14
C ILE A 94 -12.19 -8.47 11.98
N ARG A 95 -11.49 -9.61 12.05
CA ARG A 95 -10.05 -9.69 11.75
C ARG A 95 -9.75 -9.19 10.35
N ASP A 96 -10.47 -9.65 9.35
CA ASP A 96 -10.21 -9.29 7.95
C ASP A 96 -10.50 -7.80 7.72
N GLY A 97 -11.52 -7.25 8.39
CA GLY A 97 -11.80 -5.81 8.41
C GLY A 97 -10.75 -4.97 9.15
N LEU A 98 -10.16 -5.48 10.24
CA LEU A 98 -9.13 -4.78 11.01
C LEU A 98 -7.73 -4.91 10.43
N GLY A 99 -7.40 -6.04 9.81
CA GLY A 99 -6.09 -6.35 9.28
C GLY A 99 -5.86 -5.68 7.94
N ASP A 100 -6.64 -6.06 6.94
CA ASP A 100 -6.37 -5.65 5.56
C ASP A 100 -6.94 -4.26 5.27
N LYS A 101 -8.22 -4.03 5.62
CA LYS A 101 -8.89 -2.79 5.25
C LYS A 101 -8.37 -1.56 6.00
N LYS A 102 -8.00 -1.68 7.28
CA LYS A 102 -7.47 -0.54 8.04
C LYS A 102 -6.05 -0.17 7.59
N ALA A 103 -5.18 -1.15 7.36
CA ALA A 103 -3.82 -0.90 6.90
C ALA A 103 -3.83 -0.25 5.50
N ASP A 104 -4.72 -0.71 4.62
CA ASP A 104 -4.92 -0.10 3.31
C ASP A 104 -5.44 1.33 3.41
N PHE A 105 -6.41 1.59 4.29
CA PHE A 105 -6.94 2.93 4.48
C PHE A 105 -5.87 3.92 4.94
N ILE A 106 -5.09 3.56 5.97
CA ILE A 106 -4.02 4.43 6.49
C ILE A 106 -2.96 4.67 5.43
N SER A 107 -2.59 3.62 4.68
CA SER A 107 -1.57 3.70 3.64
C SER A 107 -2.04 4.55 2.46
N LEU A 108 -3.33 4.48 2.12
CA LEU A 108 -3.95 5.33 1.11
C LEU A 108 -3.91 6.80 1.53
N MET A 109 -4.22 7.11 2.80
CA MET A 109 -4.11 8.47 3.31
C MET A 109 -2.66 8.98 3.25
N CYS A 110 -1.69 8.18 3.70
CA CYS A 110 -0.27 8.54 3.61
C CYS A 110 0.18 8.78 2.17
N ARG A 111 -0.21 7.91 1.23
CA ARG A 111 0.10 8.08 -0.21
C ARG A 111 -0.57 9.31 -0.78
N LEU A 112 -1.81 9.61 -0.38
CA LEU A 112 -2.52 10.80 -0.81
C LEU A 112 -1.81 12.07 -0.36
N PHE A 113 -1.44 12.16 0.93
CA PHE A 113 -0.70 13.32 1.44
C PHE A 113 0.71 13.40 0.87
N GLY A 114 1.45 12.29 0.80
CA GLY A 114 2.79 12.25 0.23
C GLY A 114 2.81 12.67 -1.25
N GLY A 115 1.86 12.16 -2.04
CA GLY A 115 1.69 12.55 -3.44
C GLY A 115 1.29 14.01 -3.60
N LEU A 116 0.39 14.52 -2.75
CA LEU A 116 -0.03 15.92 -2.77
C LEU A 116 1.15 16.86 -2.47
N ILE A 117 1.93 16.58 -1.43
CA ILE A 117 3.13 17.35 -1.06
C ILE A 117 4.15 17.32 -2.20
N PHE A 118 4.44 16.13 -2.74
CA PHE A 118 5.38 15.99 -3.86
C PHE A 118 4.93 16.74 -5.12
N ALA A 119 3.62 16.72 -5.43
CA ALA A 119 3.04 17.45 -6.54
C ALA A 119 3.15 18.98 -6.37
N PHE A 120 2.96 19.49 -5.15
CA PHE A 120 3.15 20.91 -4.88
C PHE A 120 4.60 21.37 -5.03
N ILE A 121 5.57 20.53 -4.67
CA ILE A 121 7.01 20.83 -4.80
C ILE A 121 7.45 20.90 -6.27
N THR A 122 7.02 19.94 -7.08
CA THR A 122 7.45 19.85 -8.50
C THR A 122 6.81 20.92 -9.38
N GLY A 123 5.58 21.33 -9.10
CA GLY A 123 4.95 22.41 -9.83
C GLY A 123 3.57 22.76 -9.31
N TRP A 124 3.48 23.89 -8.61
CA TRP A 124 2.22 24.36 -8.01
C TRP A 124 1.08 24.54 -9.03
N LYS A 125 1.39 25.01 -10.26
CA LYS A 125 0.38 25.21 -11.32
C LYS A 125 -0.19 23.89 -11.85
N LEU A 126 0.66 22.87 -12.06
CA LEU A 126 0.23 21.56 -12.54
C LEU A 126 -0.57 20.81 -11.47
N SER A 127 -0.13 20.89 -10.20
CA SER A 127 -0.81 20.26 -9.07
C SER A 127 -2.25 20.76 -8.91
N LEU A 128 -2.50 22.08 -9.01
CA LEU A 128 -3.85 22.63 -8.93
C LEU A 128 -4.81 22.05 -10.00
N VAL A 129 -4.31 21.86 -11.23
CA VAL A 129 -5.11 21.28 -12.32
C VAL A 129 -5.45 19.82 -12.03
N PHE A 130 -4.50 19.04 -11.51
CA PHE A 130 -4.76 17.66 -11.10
C PHE A 130 -5.77 17.56 -9.95
N ILE A 131 -5.66 18.45 -8.95
CA ILE A 131 -6.61 18.50 -7.83
C ILE A 131 -8.02 18.88 -8.32
N ALA A 132 -8.14 19.81 -9.28
CA ALA A 132 -9.43 20.23 -9.84
C ALA A 132 -10.10 19.14 -10.70
N THR A 133 -9.31 18.35 -11.43
CA THR A 133 -9.81 17.25 -12.28
C THR A 133 -10.18 15.99 -11.47
N SER A 134 -9.55 15.77 -10.32
CA SER A 134 -9.80 14.60 -9.44
C SER A 134 -11.26 14.42 -8.97
N PRO A 135 -11.99 15.44 -8.49
CA PRO A 135 -13.40 15.28 -8.12
C PRO A 135 -14.30 15.06 -9.35
N LEU A 136 -13.94 15.62 -10.51
CA LEU A 136 -14.71 15.46 -11.74
C LEU A 136 -14.69 14.02 -12.26
N THR A 137 -13.54 13.33 -12.17
CA THR A 137 -13.44 11.90 -12.51
C THR A 137 -14.20 11.02 -11.52
N ILE A 138 -14.16 11.33 -10.22
CA ILE A 138 -14.94 10.61 -9.19
C ILE A 138 -16.45 10.77 -9.45
N PHE A 139 -16.89 11.99 -9.77
CA PHE A 139 -18.30 12.27 -10.08
C PHE A 139 -18.77 11.50 -11.30
N ALA A 140 -18.00 11.52 -12.40
CA ALA A 140 -18.30 10.76 -13.61
C ALA A 140 -18.37 9.24 -13.33
N PHE A 141 -17.43 8.71 -12.55
CA PHE A 141 -17.42 7.28 -12.19
C PHE A 141 -18.65 6.89 -11.36
N ASN A 142 -19.06 7.73 -10.41
CA ASN A 142 -20.26 7.51 -9.59
C ASN A 142 -21.54 7.48 -10.45
N ILE A 143 -21.63 8.33 -11.46
CA ILE A 143 -22.76 8.32 -12.41
C ILE A 143 -22.81 7.00 -13.17
N THR A 144 -21.68 6.54 -13.72
CA THR A 144 -21.61 5.27 -14.46
C THR A 144 -21.97 4.08 -13.58
N MET A 145 -21.54 4.06 -12.32
CA MET A 145 -21.84 2.98 -11.36
C MET A 145 -23.33 2.93 -10.96
N ARG A 146 -24.06 4.05 -11.03
CA ARG A 146 -25.52 4.06 -10.78
C ARG A 146 -26.36 3.63 -11.98
N VAL A 147 -25.77 3.66 -13.18
CA VAL A 147 -26.46 3.32 -14.43
C VAL A 147 -26.42 1.80 -14.71
N ARG A 148 -25.62 1.04 -13.97
CA ARG A 148 -25.49 -0.41 -14.07
C ARG A 148 -26.06 -1.10 -12.83
#